data_AF-N2B3W5-F1
#
_entry.id   AF-N2B3W5-F1
#
_cell.length_a   1.000
_cell.length_b   1.000
_cell.length_c   1.000
_cell.angle_alpha   90.00
_cell.angle_beta   90.00
_cell.angle_gamma   90.00
#
_symmetry.space_group_name_H-M   'P 1'
#
loop_
_entity.id
_entity.type
_entity.pdbx_description
1 polymer ?
#
loop_
_entity_poly.entity_id
_entity_poly.type
_entity_poly.pdbx_seq_one_letter_code
_entity_poly.pdbx_strand_id
1 'polypeptide(L)'
;MDAEKAAIYHFTDGSEARPIVVRKEINRIMDFACKAGFHETDVFLDTSLRKCRQVKRQEFEEKISLYKALFLKDFYHLRKNTDICMSELVRLSREGIKVFTLEDGAFKFIDAPFSQNLNAAAYYCGLGITEHSSQLQFDIMDSFTKRKTGWRLTGWYADLKGNKTDGNQKELERLVREIGRHDIVLVQSFGHIHWRTSRFCKIRHLLKKGIYSMHEEIFLPYEEGGKQDE
;
A
#
# COMPACT_ATOMS: atom_id res chain seq x y z
N MET A 1 -2.25 33.06 -5.41
CA MET A 1 -2.28 31.66 -4.98
C MET A 1 -1.00 31.07 -5.50
N ASP A 2 -0.07 30.71 -4.60
CA ASP A 2 1.13 29.99 -5.02
C ASP A 2 0.69 28.69 -5.68
N ALA A 3 1.19 28.41 -6.88
CA ALA A 3 0.86 27.17 -7.57
C ALA A 3 1.26 25.99 -6.69
N GLU A 4 0.32 25.06 -6.44
CA GLU A 4 0.65 23.87 -5.67
C GLU A 4 1.61 23.00 -6.49
N LYS A 5 2.88 22.99 -6.08
CA LYS A 5 3.92 22.23 -6.75
C LYS A 5 3.86 20.75 -6.35
N ALA A 6 3.96 19.87 -7.33
CA ALA A 6 3.98 18.42 -7.14
C ALA A 6 5.30 17.79 -7.61
N ALA A 7 5.63 16.65 -7.01
CA ALA A 7 6.70 15.79 -7.48
C ALA A 7 6.10 14.56 -8.17
N ILE A 8 6.75 14.11 -9.23
CA ILE A 8 6.51 12.81 -9.85
C ILE A 8 7.76 11.97 -9.64
N TYR A 9 7.64 10.82 -9.00
CA TYR A 9 8.76 9.87 -8.86
C TYR A 9 8.50 8.57 -9.60
N HIS A 10 9.51 8.10 -10.33
CA HIS A 10 9.44 6.84 -11.05
C HIS A 10 10.82 6.18 -11.11
N PHE A 11 10.85 4.85 -11.16
CA PHE A 11 12.07 4.10 -11.49
C PHE A 11 11.77 2.95 -12.44
N THR A 12 12.73 2.62 -13.28
CA THR A 12 12.65 1.53 -14.25
C THR A 12 13.93 0.69 -14.23
N ASP A 13 13.96 -0.41 -14.98
CA ASP A 13 15.11 -1.32 -15.06
C ASP A 13 16.22 -0.88 -16.02
N GLY A 14 16.05 0.29 -16.66
CA GLY A 14 17.04 0.87 -17.55
C GLY A 14 17.25 0.06 -18.83
N SER A 15 16.33 -0.86 -19.16
CA SER A 15 16.39 -1.60 -20.41
C SER A 15 16.35 -0.66 -21.62
N GLU A 16 17.31 -0.81 -22.54
CA GLU A 16 17.36 -0.06 -23.80
C GLU A 16 16.13 -0.30 -24.69
N ALA A 17 15.35 -1.34 -24.38
CA ALA A 17 14.25 -1.83 -25.19
C ALA A 17 13.06 -0.85 -25.28
N ARG A 18 12.76 0.00 -24.28
CA ARG A 18 11.53 0.83 -24.33
C ARG A 18 11.57 2.22 -23.66
N PRO A 19 12.40 3.17 -24.15
CA PRO A 19 12.30 4.59 -23.77
C PRO A 19 10.89 5.19 -23.99
N ILE A 20 10.17 4.69 -25.00
CA ILE A 20 8.80 5.11 -25.31
C ILE A 20 7.82 4.71 -24.20
N VAL A 21 7.97 3.54 -23.59
CA VAL A 21 7.08 3.08 -22.51
C VAL A 21 7.26 3.96 -21.28
N VAL A 22 8.50 4.24 -20.89
CA VAL A 22 8.79 5.11 -19.75
C VAL A 22 8.24 6.51 -19.98
N ARG A 23 8.44 7.10 -21.17
CA ARG A 23 7.84 8.41 -21.50
C ARG A 23 6.32 8.38 -21.46
N LYS A 24 5.68 7.34 -22.00
CA LYS A 24 4.22 7.18 -21.95
C LYS A 24 3.72 7.05 -20.51
N GLU A 25 4.42 6.32 -19.65
CA GLU A 25 4.08 6.19 -18.23
C GLU A 25 4.22 7.53 -17.49
N ILE A 26 5.33 8.25 -17.69
CA ILE A 26 5.51 9.58 -17.11
C ILE A 26 4.41 10.54 -17.59
N ASN A 27 4.10 10.58 -18.88
CA ASN A 27 3.04 11.43 -19.42
C ASN A 27 1.69 11.11 -18.78
N ARG A 28 1.36 9.83 -18.59
CA ARG A 28 0.12 9.42 -17.90
C ARG A 28 0.08 9.92 -16.45
N ILE A 29 1.21 9.90 -15.74
CA ILE A 29 1.29 10.41 -14.37
C ILE A 29 1.15 11.95 -14.37
N MET A 30 1.76 12.64 -15.34
CA MET A 30 1.62 14.09 -15.51
C MET A 30 0.17 14.50 -15.81
N ASP A 31 -0.50 13.80 -16.73
CA ASP A 31 -1.90 14.04 -17.05
C ASP A 31 -2.79 13.82 -15.82
N PHE A 32 -2.50 12.78 -15.03
CA PHE A 32 -3.20 12.51 -13.78
C PHE A 32 -2.96 13.60 -12.72
N ALA A 33 -1.73 14.10 -12.57
CA ALA A 33 -1.41 15.21 -11.69
C ALA A 33 -2.15 16.49 -12.11
N CYS A 34 -2.17 16.78 -13.42
CA CYS A 34 -2.89 17.90 -14.00
C CYS A 34 -4.40 17.81 -13.73
N LYS A 35 -5.02 16.63 -13.93
CA LYS A 35 -6.43 16.37 -13.59
C LYS A 35 -6.73 16.53 -12.08
N ALA A 36 -5.74 16.28 -11.23
CA ALA A 36 -5.83 16.50 -9.78
C ALA A 36 -5.56 17.96 -9.35
N GLY A 37 -5.33 18.88 -10.30
CA GLY A 37 -5.11 20.31 -10.04
C GLY A 37 -3.65 20.73 -9.89
N PHE A 38 -2.69 19.84 -10.12
CA PHE A 38 -1.26 20.12 -10.01
C PHE A 38 -0.65 20.35 -11.40
N HIS A 39 -0.48 21.63 -11.76
CA HIS A 39 0.05 22.02 -13.08
C HIS A 39 1.58 22.20 -13.09
N GLU A 40 2.19 22.42 -11.93
CA GLU A 40 3.65 22.49 -11.79
C GLU A 40 4.19 21.19 -11.20
N THR A 41 4.84 20.38 -12.03
CA THR A 41 5.39 19.07 -11.64
C THR A 41 6.88 18.95 -11.93
N ASP A 42 7.67 18.59 -10.92
CA ASP A 42 9.06 18.15 -11.13
C ASP A 42 9.10 16.63 -11.29
N VAL A 43 9.82 16.12 -12.30
CA VAL A 43 9.93 14.68 -12.58
C VAL A 43 11.29 14.15 -12.12
N PHE A 44 11.25 13.14 -11.26
CA PHE A 44 12.39 12.40 -10.74
C PHE A 44 12.36 10.96 -11.27
N LEU A 45 13.24 10.67 -12.24
CA LEU A 45 13.27 9.38 -12.94
C LEU A 45 14.62 8.68 -12.74
N ASP A 46 14.58 7.49 -12.12
CA ASP A 46 15.74 6.59 -12.05
C ASP A 46 15.64 5.46 -13.09
N THR A 47 16.75 5.15 -13.77
CA THR A 47 16.84 4.03 -14.71
C THR A 47 17.47 2.77 -14.08
N SER A 48 17.34 2.62 -12.76
CA SER A 48 17.83 1.44 -12.06
C SER A 48 16.87 0.91 -11.00
N LEU A 49 16.78 -0.42 -10.95
CA LEU A 49 16.14 -1.15 -9.85
C LEU A 49 16.98 -1.21 -8.57
N ARG A 50 18.27 -0.86 -8.63
CA ARG A 50 19.19 -0.94 -7.48
C ARG A 50 19.15 0.37 -6.70
N LYS A 51 18.76 0.31 -5.42
CA LYS A 51 18.62 1.49 -4.54
C LYS A 51 19.87 2.37 -4.51
N CYS A 52 21.07 1.79 -4.46
CA CYS A 52 22.34 2.53 -4.46
C CYS A 52 22.63 3.30 -5.76
N ARG A 53 21.83 3.10 -6.80
CA ARG A 53 21.93 3.78 -8.10
C ARG A 53 20.73 4.69 -8.38
N GLN A 54 19.84 4.88 -7.40
CA GLN A 54 18.66 5.73 -7.51
C GLN A 54 18.97 7.15 -7.04
N VAL A 55 19.75 7.89 -7.84
CA VAL A 55 20.21 9.25 -7.49
C VAL A 55 19.06 10.25 -7.53
N LYS A 56 18.11 10.10 -8.46
CA LYS A 56 16.96 11.00 -8.56
C LYS A 56 16.01 10.86 -7.39
N ARG A 57 15.93 9.67 -6.79
CA ARG A 57 15.26 9.50 -5.52
C ARG A 57 15.89 10.27 -4.38
N GLN A 58 17.21 10.27 -4.27
CA GLN A 58 17.91 11.05 -3.24
C GLN A 58 17.65 12.54 -3.44
N GLU A 59 17.74 13.02 -4.69
CA GLU A 59 17.43 14.41 -5.03
C GLU A 59 15.99 14.79 -4.66
N PHE A 60 15.03 13.88 -4.92
CA PHE A 60 13.64 14.04 -4.51
C PHE A 60 13.49 14.11 -2.98
N GLU A 61 14.14 13.20 -2.24
CA GLU A 61 14.08 13.16 -0.77
C GLU A 61 14.66 14.44 -0.14
N GLU A 62 15.70 15.03 -0.73
CA GLU A 62 16.29 16.31 -0.28
C GLU A 62 15.37 17.52 -0.55
N LYS A 63 14.53 17.45 -1.59
CA LYS A 63 13.64 18.53 -2.02
C LYS A 63 12.19 18.35 -1.58
N ILE A 64 11.89 17.30 -0.81
CA ILE A 64 10.52 16.83 -0.56
C ILE A 64 9.62 17.90 0.07
N SER A 65 10.19 18.76 0.91
CA SER A 65 9.50 19.88 1.57
C SER A 65 9.01 20.99 0.61
N LEU A 66 9.50 21.00 -0.63
CA LEU A 66 9.08 21.96 -1.67
C LEU A 66 7.76 21.57 -2.34
N TYR A 67 7.27 20.34 -2.11
CA TYR A 67 6.11 19.79 -2.80
C TYR A 67 4.92 19.61 -1.85
N LYS A 68 3.71 19.78 -2.38
CA LYS A 68 2.45 19.50 -1.68
C LYS A 68 1.91 18.10 -1.99
N ALA A 69 2.35 17.51 -3.09
CA ALA A 69 1.92 16.19 -3.51
C ALA A 69 3.05 15.40 -4.17
N LEU A 70 2.97 14.08 -4.02
CA LEU A 70 3.77 13.08 -4.71
C LEU A 70 2.85 12.21 -5.58
N PHE A 71 3.14 12.17 -6.87
CA PHE A 71 2.46 11.31 -7.83
C PHE A 71 3.37 10.14 -8.25
N LEU A 72 2.80 8.94 -8.24
CA LEU A 72 3.47 7.70 -8.58
C LEU A 72 2.62 6.89 -9.55
N LYS A 73 3.21 5.86 -10.16
CA LYS A 73 2.43 4.83 -10.85
C LYS A 73 1.65 3.97 -9.85
N ASP A 74 2.35 3.44 -8.86
CA ASP A 74 1.84 2.55 -7.82
C ASP A 74 2.70 2.72 -6.55
N PHE A 75 2.31 2.12 -5.42
CA PHE A 75 3.08 2.18 -4.17
C PHE A 75 4.42 1.43 -4.25
N TYR A 76 4.57 0.47 -5.17
CA TYR A 76 5.86 -0.20 -5.39
C TYR A 76 6.93 0.77 -5.90
N HIS A 77 6.53 1.81 -6.64
CA HIS A 77 7.44 2.88 -7.06
C HIS A 77 7.91 3.75 -5.89
N LEU A 78 7.20 3.78 -4.76
CA LEU A 78 7.71 4.39 -3.54
C LEU A 78 8.76 3.49 -2.88
N ARG A 79 8.38 2.25 -2.54
CA ARG A 79 9.25 1.25 -1.92
C ARG A 79 8.84 -0.16 -2.34
N LYS A 80 9.83 -1.04 -2.56
CA LYS A 80 9.57 -2.45 -2.91
C LYS A 80 9.09 -3.32 -1.75
N ASN A 81 9.51 -2.99 -0.52
CA ASN A 81 9.11 -3.69 0.70
C ASN A 81 7.88 -3.00 1.31
N THR A 82 6.86 -3.77 1.67
CA THR A 82 5.55 -3.28 2.11
C THR A 82 5.67 -2.47 3.40
N ASP A 83 6.39 -2.96 4.42
CA ASP A 83 6.46 -2.29 5.72
C ASP A 83 7.22 -0.96 5.60
N ILE A 84 8.31 -0.95 4.83
CA ILE A 84 9.04 0.29 4.51
C ILE A 84 8.15 1.23 3.68
N CYS A 85 7.34 0.71 2.77
CA CYS A 85 6.39 1.51 2.00
C CYS A 85 5.38 2.21 2.92
N MET A 86 4.78 1.47 3.85
CA MET A 86 3.78 2.02 4.78
C MET A 86 4.40 3.08 5.70
N SER A 87 5.59 2.80 6.24
CA SER A 87 6.34 3.78 7.04
C SER A 87 6.60 5.09 6.28
N GLU A 88 6.97 5.00 5.00
CA GLU A 88 7.20 6.17 4.15
C GLU A 88 5.91 6.92 3.80
N LEU A 89 4.81 6.20 3.55
CA LEU A 89 3.50 6.82 3.32
C LEU A 89 3.04 7.62 4.55
N VAL A 90 3.21 7.07 5.76
CA VAL A 90 2.93 7.79 7.01
C VAL A 90 3.84 8.99 7.18
N ARG A 91 5.15 8.83 6.94
CA ARG A 91 6.11 9.94 7.03
C ARG A 91 5.71 11.10 6.11
N LEU A 92 5.47 10.81 4.82
CA LEU A 92 5.04 11.81 3.84
C LEU A 92 3.73 12.48 4.24
N SER A 93 2.74 11.71 4.70
CA SER A 93 1.48 12.27 5.17
C SER A 93 1.65 13.20 6.37
N ARG A 94 2.54 12.87 7.31
CA ARG A 94 2.86 13.73 8.48
C ARG A 94 3.61 15.00 8.08
N GLU A 95 4.40 14.94 7.01
CA GLU A 95 5.03 16.12 6.39
C GLU A 95 4.04 16.96 5.56
N GLY A 96 2.76 16.57 5.51
CA GLY A 96 1.72 17.29 4.78
C GLY A 96 1.69 17.01 3.28
N ILE A 97 2.34 15.93 2.84
CA ILE A 97 2.50 15.58 1.43
C ILE A 97 1.44 14.55 1.06
N LYS A 98 0.57 14.93 0.13
CA LYS A 98 -0.47 14.04 -0.41
C LYS A 98 0.16 13.04 -1.37
N VAL A 99 -0.07 11.74 -1.19
CA VAL A 99 0.45 10.71 -2.09
C VAL A 99 -0.67 10.17 -2.96
N PHE A 100 -0.51 10.30 -4.27
CA PHE A 100 -1.44 9.79 -5.28
C PHE A 100 -0.75 8.75 -6.15
N THR A 101 -1.48 7.69 -6.49
CA THR A 101 -1.01 6.69 -7.44
C THR A 101 -2.03 6.48 -8.55
N LEU A 102 -1.55 6.15 -9.75
CA LEU A 102 -2.43 5.77 -10.85
C LEU A 102 -3.20 4.48 -10.55
N GLU A 103 -2.52 3.49 -9.98
CA GLU A 103 -3.07 2.12 -9.85
C GLU A 103 -3.70 1.83 -8.48
N ASP A 104 -3.08 2.27 -7.38
CA ASP A 104 -3.46 1.86 -6.01
C ASP A 104 -4.38 2.86 -5.29
N GLY A 105 -4.69 3.99 -5.93
CA GLY A 105 -5.47 5.10 -5.35
C GLY A 105 -4.61 6.09 -4.55
N ALA A 106 -5.29 6.99 -3.85
CA ALA A 106 -4.63 7.95 -2.96
C ALA A 106 -4.34 7.30 -1.60
N PHE A 107 -3.20 7.63 -1.00
CA PHE A 107 -2.98 7.32 0.41
C PHE A 107 -3.71 8.34 1.26
N LYS A 108 -4.55 7.86 2.19
CA LYS A 108 -5.25 8.69 3.16
C LYS A 108 -4.93 8.17 4.55
N PHE A 109 -4.28 9.00 5.34
CA PHE A 109 -4.08 8.73 6.76
C PHE A 109 -5.35 9.14 7.50
N ILE A 110 -6.24 8.18 7.71
CA ILE A 110 -7.55 8.39 8.35
C ILE A 110 -7.72 7.43 9.52
N ASP A 111 -8.58 7.81 10.45
CA ASP A 111 -8.94 6.97 11.58
C ASP A 111 -9.64 5.70 11.12
N ALA A 112 -9.32 4.59 11.81
CA ALA A 112 -10.03 3.35 11.63
C ALA A 112 -11.49 3.48 12.08
N PRO A 113 -12.44 2.79 11.43
CA PRO A 113 -13.86 2.81 11.80
C PRO A 113 -14.13 1.96 13.05
N PHE A 114 -13.44 2.22 14.16
CA PHE A 114 -13.51 1.42 15.38
C PHE A 114 -14.88 1.46 16.06
N SER A 115 -15.68 2.51 15.86
CA SER A 115 -17.03 2.59 16.40
C SER A 115 -18.08 1.83 15.59
N GLN A 116 -17.76 1.41 14.36
CA GLN A 116 -18.69 0.72 13.48
C GLN A 116 -18.78 -0.77 13.83
N ASN A 117 -19.98 -1.34 13.72
CA ASN A 117 -20.19 -2.77 13.89
C ASN A 117 -19.86 -3.51 12.58
N LEU A 118 -18.61 -3.95 12.44
CA LEU A 118 -18.09 -4.58 11.22
C LEU A 118 -17.73 -6.05 11.45
N ASN A 119 -17.99 -6.91 10.45
CA ASN A 119 -17.46 -8.27 10.42
C ASN A 119 -16.01 -8.23 9.90
N ALA A 120 -15.06 -8.62 10.74
CA ALA A 120 -13.64 -8.58 10.43
C ALA A 120 -13.10 -9.99 10.12
N ALA A 121 -12.32 -10.10 9.05
CA ALA A 121 -11.47 -11.27 8.79
C ALA A 121 -10.08 -11.04 9.37
N ALA A 122 -9.61 -11.93 10.25
CA ALA A 122 -8.24 -11.92 10.76
C ALA A 122 -7.33 -12.73 9.83
N TYR A 123 -6.25 -12.11 9.35
CA TYR A 123 -5.23 -12.77 8.54
C TYR A 123 -3.83 -12.66 9.17
N TYR A 124 -3.11 -13.78 9.16
CA TYR A 124 -1.76 -13.86 9.71
C TYR A 124 -0.84 -14.76 8.86
N CYS A 125 0.35 -14.26 8.51
CA CYS A 125 1.41 -15.03 7.88
C CYS A 125 2.79 -14.45 8.22
N GLY A 126 3.70 -15.29 8.68
CA GLY A 126 4.99 -14.89 9.25
C GLY A 126 5.99 -16.04 9.24
N LEU A 127 7.26 -15.71 9.49
CA LEU A 127 8.35 -16.70 9.48
C LEU A 127 8.43 -17.48 10.79
N GLY A 128 8.61 -18.79 10.70
CA GLY A 128 8.85 -19.64 11.88
C GLY A 128 7.59 -19.92 12.72
N ILE A 129 6.41 -19.75 12.12
CA ILE A 129 5.13 -20.00 12.79
C ILE A 129 4.91 -21.51 12.97
N THR A 130 4.61 -21.91 14.20
CA THR A 130 3.91 -23.16 14.52
C THR A 130 2.41 -22.87 14.67
N GLU A 131 1.56 -23.88 14.58
CA GLU A 131 0.10 -23.72 14.78
C GLU A 131 -0.24 -23.00 16.10
N HIS A 132 0.50 -23.30 17.16
CA HIS A 132 0.34 -22.66 18.46
C HIS A 132 0.61 -21.14 18.40
N SER A 133 1.63 -20.72 17.64
CA SER A 133 1.93 -19.30 17.46
C SER A 133 0.87 -18.56 16.64
N SER A 134 0.23 -19.21 15.65
CA SER A 134 -0.89 -18.59 14.93
C SER A 134 -2.14 -18.44 15.80
N GLN A 135 -2.44 -19.42 16.67
CA GLN A 135 -3.57 -19.32 17.58
C GLN A 135 -3.40 -18.14 18.54
N LEU A 136 -2.21 -18.00 19.15
CA LEU A 136 -1.92 -16.88 20.04
C LEU A 136 -2.10 -15.52 19.33
N GLN A 137 -1.71 -15.41 18.06
CA GLN A 137 -1.89 -14.17 17.30
C GLN A 137 -3.37 -13.86 17.04
N PHE A 138 -4.18 -14.89 16.80
CA PHE A 138 -5.63 -14.70 16.71
C PHE A 138 -6.28 -14.36 18.04
N ASP A 139 -5.81 -14.92 19.15
CA ASP A 139 -6.29 -14.55 20.48
C ASP A 139 -5.96 -13.08 20.81
N ILE A 140 -4.78 -12.60 20.38
CA ILE A 140 -4.39 -11.19 20.48
C ILE A 140 -5.31 -10.30 19.64
N MET A 141 -5.55 -10.66 18.38
CA MET A 141 -6.47 -9.93 17.49
C MET A 141 -7.90 -9.92 18.02
N ASP A 142 -8.38 -11.04 18.54
CA ASP A 142 -9.71 -11.17 19.13
C ASP A 142 -9.85 -10.28 20.37
N SER A 143 -8.87 -10.33 21.27
CA SER A 143 -8.80 -9.44 22.43
C SER A 143 -8.78 -7.96 22.04
N PHE A 144 -8.03 -7.59 20.99
CA PHE A 144 -8.04 -6.24 20.44
C PHE A 144 -9.44 -5.84 19.97
N THR A 145 -10.09 -6.63 19.12
CA THR A 145 -11.43 -6.29 18.60
C THR A 145 -12.44 -6.14 19.74
N LYS A 146 -12.48 -7.08 20.70
CA LYS A 146 -13.41 -7.03 21.85
C LYS A 146 -13.22 -5.82 22.76
N ARG A 147 -12.00 -5.29 22.87
CA ARG A 147 -11.66 -4.22 23.83
C ARG A 147 -11.57 -2.84 23.21
N LYS A 148 -11.28 -2.75 21.92
CA LYS A 148 -10.92 -1.48 21.25
C LYS A 148 -11.85 -1.10 20.12
N THR A 149 -12.68 -2.02 19.63
CA THR A 149 -13.51 -1.77 18.45
C THR A 149 -14.93 -2.33 18.64
N GLY A 150 -15.85 -1.94 17.76
CA GLY A 150 -17.16 -2.57 17.57
C GLY A 150 -17.11 -3.76 16.61
N TRP A 151 -15.91 -4.22 16.22
CA TRP A 151 -15.76 -5.27 15.22
C TRP A 151 -15.97 -6.64 15.84
N ARG A 152 -16.47 -7.57 15.02
CA ARG A 152 -16.57 -9.00 15.36
C ARG A 152 -15.69 -9.79 14.42
N LEU A 153 -14.78 -10.60 14.96
CA LEU A 153 -14.05 -11.57 14.16
C LEU A 153 -15.00 -12.68 13.68
N THR A 154 -15.10 -12.84 12.36
CA THR A 154 -15.96 -13.85 11.73
C THR A 154 -15.19 -14.83 10.85
N GLY A 155 -13.89 -14.61 10.66
CA GLY A 155 -13.01 -15.49 9.90
C GLY A 155 -11.57 -15.39 10.38
N TRP A 156 -10.89 -16.54 10.40
CA TRP A 156 -9.49 -16.68 10.81
C TRP A 156 -8.73 -17.42 9.71
N TYR A 157 -7.66 -16.81 9.21
CA TYR A 157 -6.92 -17.27 8.04
C TYR A 157 -5.42 -17.19 8.33
N ALA A 158 -4.73 -18.33 8.41
CA ALA A 158 -3.32 -18.37 8.77
C ALA A 158 -2.50 -19.19 7.79
N ASP A 159 -1.49 -18.58 7.18
CA ASP A 159 -0.49 -19.29 6.39
C ASP A 159 0.81 -19.39 7.20
N LEU A 160 1.31 -20.62 7.40
CA LEU A 160 2.57 -20.86 8.14
C LEU A 160 3.82 -20.35 7.40
N LYS A 161 3.70 -20.14 6.09
CA LYS A 161 4.73 -19.63 5.18
C LYS A 161 4.07 -19.06 3.93
N GLY A 162 4.81 -18.27 3.18
CA GLY A 162 4.40 -17.84 1.84
C GLY A 162 4.32 -16.34 1.66
N ASN A 163 4.27 -15.54 2.73
CA ASN A 163 4.34 -14.08 2.62
C ASN A 163 5.65 -13.57 2.01
N LYS A 164 6.65 -14.44 1.76
CA LYS A 164 7.90 -14.17 1.03
C LYS A 164 7.99 -14.76 -0.38
N THR A 165 7.13 -15.74 -0.70
CA THR A 165 7.18 -16.53 -1.93
C THR A 165 5.79 -16.63 -2.55
N ASP A 166 5.66 -16.13 -3.78
CA ASP A 166 4.39 -16.11 -4.51
C ASP A 166 3.72 -17.50 -4.56
N GLY A 167 2.39 -17.54 -4.38
CA GLY A 167 1.56 -18.73 -4.63
C GLY A 167 1.54 -19.79 -3.51
N ASN A 168 2.08 -19.48 -2.33
CA ASN A 168 2.11 -20.41 -1.19
C ASN A 168 1.15 -20.07 -0.04
N GLN A 169 0.27 -19.08 -0.22
CA GLN A 169 -0.65 -18.59 0.81
C GLN A 169 -2.09 -19.06 0.54
N LYS A 170 -2.36 -20.34 0.80
CA LYS A 170 -3.67 -20.97 0.51
C LYS A 170 -4.80 -20.35 1.34
N GLU A 171 -4.50 -19.95 2.56
CA GLU A 171 -5.48 -19.35 3.47
C GLU A 171 -5.79 -17.91 3.06
N LEU A 172 -4.81 -17.18 2.53
CA LEU A 172 -5.07 -15.90 1.87
C LEU A 172 -5.95 -16.04 0.63
N GLU A 173 -5.75 -17.07 -0.19
CA GLU A 173 -6.65 -17.36 -1.32
C GLU A 173 -8.06 -17.71 -0.85
N ARG A 174 -8.20 -18.44 0.26
CA ARG A 174 -9.50 -18.69 0.91
C ARG A 174 -10.15 -17.38 1.37
N LEU A 175 -9.40 -16.50 2.04
CA LEU A 175 -9.87 -15.19 2.44
C LEU A 175 -10.37 -14.38 1.23
N VAL A 176 -9.62 -14.33 0.14
CA VAL A 176 -10.02 -13.61 -1.08
C VAL A 176 -11.35 -14.15 -1.62
N ARG A 177 -11.56 -15.48 -1.65
CA ARG A 177 -12.82 -16.08 -2.10
C ARG A 177 -14.00 -15.78 -1.17
N GLU A 178 -13.73 -15.65 0.13
CA GLU A 178 -14.75 -15.43 1.16
C GLU A 178 -14.91 -13.95 1.57
N ILE A 179 -14.20 -13.04 0.90
CA ILE A 179 -14.12 -11.63 1.30
C ILE A 179 -15.48 -10.92 1.28
N GLY A 180 -16.44 -11.42 0.49
CA GLY A 180 -17.82 -10.92 0.47
C GLY A 180 -18.58 -11.10 1.78
N ARG A 181 -18.12 -11.99 2.67
CA ARG A 181 -18.69 -12.20 4.03
C ARG A 181 -18.13 -11.23 5.08
N HIS A 182 -17.14 -10.42 4.71
CA HIS A 182 -16.38 -9.58 5.61
C HIS A 182 -16.43 -8.12 5.16
N ASP A 183 -16.42 -7.22 6.12
CA ASP A 183 -16.47 -5.77 5.89
C ASP A 183 -15.06 -5.16 5.90
N ILE A 184 -14.15 -5.76 6.68
CA ILE A 184 -12.78 -5.29 6.88
C ILE A 184 -11.82 -6.48 7.06
N VAL A 185 -10.55 -6.26 6.72
CA VAL A 185 -9.47 -7.21 7.01
C VAL A 185 -8.61 -6.67 8.15
N LEU A 186 -8.38 -7.50 9.17
CA LEU A 186 -7.49 -7.24 10.29
C LEU A 186 -6.20 -8.07 10.11
N VAL A 187 -5.06 -7.41 10.17
CA VAL A 187 -3.75 -8.05 10.13
C VAL A 187 -2.88 -7.58 11.27
N GLN A 188 -1.89 -8.39 11.63
CA GLN A 188 -0.87 -7.96 12.57
C GLN A 188 0.06 -6.94 11.91
N SER A 189 0.47 -7.16 10.66
CA SER A 189 1.26 -6.20 9.86
C SER A 189 0.87 -6.30 8.38
N PHE A 190 0.95 -5.21 7.62
CA PHE A 190 0.73 -5.26 6.17
C PHE A 190 1.69 -6.23 5.46
N GLY A 191 2.93 -6.37 5.96
CA GLY A 191 3.91 -7.33 5.45
C GLY A 191 3.50 -8.80 5.61
N HIS A 192 2.51 -9.09 6.45
CA HIS A 192 1.96 -10.45 6.58
C HIS A 192 1.13 -10.83 5.36
N ILE A 193 0.42 -9.87 4.74
CA ILE A 193 -0.25 -10.11 3.45
C ILE A 193 0.81 -10.45 2.42
N HIS A 194 1.81 -9.59 2.25
CA HIS A 194 3.00 -9.90 1.47
C HIS A 194 4.14 -8.90 1.71
N TRP A 195 5.39 -9.38 1.78
CA TRP A 195 6.56 -8.51 2.00
C TRP A 195 6.86 -7.54 0.85
N ARG A 196 6.50 -7.93 -0.38
CA ARG A 196 6.71 -7.16 -1.60
C ARG A 196 5.48 -6.30 -1.90
N THR A 197 5.66 -4.98 -1.96
CA THR A 197 4.59 -3.99 -2.12
C THR A 197 3.71 -4.27 -3.34
N SER A 198 4.29 -4.62 -4.48
CA SER A 198 3.51 -4.89 -5.70
C SER A 198 2.58 -6.10 -5.57
N ARG A 199 2.94 -7.08 -4.73
CA ARG A 199 2.07 -8.22 -4.43
C ARG A 199 1.03 -7.88 -3.38
N PHE A 200 1.43 -7.15 -2.34
CA PHE A 200 0.49 -6.58 -1.38
C PHE A 200 -0.63 -5.80 -2.08
N CYS A 201 -0.27 -4.91 -3.02
CA CYS A 201 -1.22 -4.11 -3.78
C CYS A 201 -2.14 -4.98 -4.65
N LYS A 202 -1.59 -5.97 -5.35
CA LYS A 202 -2.40 -6.96 -6.09
C LYS A 202 -3.42 -7.66 -5.19
N ILE A 203 -3.02 -8.12 -4.01
CA ILE A 203 -3.93 -8.77 -3.06
C ILE A 203 -4.96 -7.77 -2.53
N ARG A 204 -4.56 -6.54 -2.21
CA ARG A 204 -5.48 -5.46 -1.81
C ARG A 204 -6.56 -5.21 -2.87
N HIS A 205 -6.20 -5.21 -4.17
CA HIS A 205 -7.19 -5.11 -5.26
C HIS A 205 -8.11 -6.31 -5.40
N LEU A 206 -7.68 -7.51 -5.00
CA LEU A 206 -8.55 -8.69 -4.95
C LEU A 206 -9.49 -8.63 -3.75
N LEU A 207 -9.02 -8.15 -2.60
CA LEU A 207 -9.83 -8.02 -1.40
C LEU A 207 -10.90 -6.93 -1.56
N LYS A 208 -10.54 -5.77 -2.14
CA LYS A 208 -11.43 -4.59 -2.25
C LYS A 208 -12.09 -4.18 -0.93
N LYS A 209 -11.38 -4.38 0.18
CA LYS A 209 -11.81 -4.00 1.55
C LYS A 209 -10.74 -3.14 2.20
N GLY A 210 -11.16 -2.34 3.18
CA GLY A 210 -10.22 -1.67 4.07
C GLY A 210 -9.39 -2.70 4.86
N ILE A 211 -8.14 -2.38 5.12
CA ILE A 211 -7.21 -3.24 5.85
C ILE A 211 -6.68 -2.45 7.04
N TYR A 212 -6.90 -2.97 8.24
CA TYR A 212 -6.30 -2.42 9.46
C TYR A 212 -5.11 -3.27 9.90
N SER A 213 -4.00 -2.61 10.19
CA SER A 213 -2.83 -3.23 10.78
C SER A 213 -2.67 -2.87 12.25
N MET A 214 -2.51 -3.87 13.11
CA MET A 214 -2.24 -3.66 14.54
C MET A 214 -0.80 -3.23 14.84
N HIS A 215 0.18 -3.64 14.05
CA HIS A 215 1.58 -3.28 14.25
C HIS A 215 1.87 -1.86 13.77
N GLU A 216 1.38 -1.53 12.58
CA GLU A 216 1.56 -0.18 12.05
C GLU A 216 0.54 0.81 12.65
N GLU A 217 -0.53 0.32 13.30
CA GLU A 217 -1.64 1.12 13.84
C GLU A 217 -2.30 2.03 12.79
N ILE A 218 -2.47 1.50 11.58
CA ILE A 218 -2.98 2.23 10.41
C ILE A 218 -4.18 1.50 9.84
N PHE A 219 -5.21 2.29 9.51
CA PHE A 219 -6.26 1.87 8.60
C PHE A 219 -5.95 2.32 7.19
N LEU A 220 -5.84 1.36 6.27
CA LEU A 220 -5.74 1.62 4.84
C LEU A 220 -7.11 1.38 4.20
N PRO A 221 -7.92 2.42 3.93
CA PRO A 221 -9.16 2.25 3.18
C PRO A 221 -8.88 1.71 1.79
N TYR A 222 -9.85 1.03 1.20
CA TYR A 222 -9.78 0.69 -0.23
C TYR A 222 -10.40 1.81 -1.05
N GLU A 223 -9.62 2.34 -1.97
CA GLU A 223 -10.10 3.24 -3.01
C GLU A 223 -9.71 2.60 -4.35
N GLU A 224 -10.62 2.59 -5.31
CA GLU A 224 -10.24 2.24 -6.67
C GLU A 224 -9.31 3.36 -7.19
N GLY A 225 -8.12 2.97 -7.64
CA GLY A 225 -7.22 3.89 -8.36
C GLY A 225 -7.88 4.40 -9.63
N GLY A 226 -7.32 5.44 -10.22
CA GLY A 226 -7.87 6.20 -11.36
C GLY A 226 -8.02 5.44 -12.68
N LYS A 227 -8.57 4.23 -12.68
CA LYS A 227 -9.20 3.58 -13.83
C LYS A 227 -10.62 4.10 -13.97
N GLN A 228 -10.74 5.34 -14.43
CA GLN A 228 -11.89 5.76 -15.23
C GLN A 228 -11.40 5.85 -16.68
N ASP A 229 -12.05 5.03 -17.50
CA ASP A 229 -12.13 5.07 -18.96
C ASP A 229 -10.90 4.60 -19.77
N GLU A 230 -10.89 3.30 -20.11
CA GLU A 230 -10.60 2.85 -21.49
C GLU A 230 -11.92 2.40 -22.13
#